data_AF-A0A4Q7R6D7-F1
#
_entry.id   AF-A0A4Q7R6D7-F1
#
_cell.length_a   1.000
_cell.length_b   1.000
_cell.length_c   1.000
_cell.angle_alpha   90.00
_cell.angle_beta   90.00
_cell.angle_gamma   90.00
#
_symmetry.space_group_name_H-M   'P 1'
#
loop_
_entity.id
_entity.type
_entity.pdbx_description
1 polymer ?
#
loop_
_entity_poly.entity_id
_entity_poly.type
_entity_poly.pdbx_seq_one_letter_code
_entity_poly.pdbx_strand_id
1 'polypeptide(L)' 'MKLERKHALVLLAIAAWNVITYLRFIKALVDTEDRPTGYYVAHTVLIIVNLLIAALLGTWGVRAYKASKATQNSPV' A
#
# COMPACT_ATOMS: atom_id res chain seq x y z
N MET A 1 -1.82 13.41 -18.07
CA MET A 1 -1.47 11.98 -18.21
C MET A 1 -2.74 11.16 -18.02
N LYS A 2 -3.20 10.38 -19.02
CA LYS A 2 -4.36 9.50 -18.86
C LYS A 2 -3.93 8.30 -18.01
N LEU A 3 -4.49 8.14 -16.81
CA LEU A 3 -4.30 6.95 -15.98
C LEU A 3 -4.94 5.77 -16.70
N GLU A 4 -4.15 5.02 -17.46
CA GLU A 4 -4.62 3.79 -18.07
C GLU A 4 -4.91 2.72 -17.01
N ARG A 5 -5.85 1.82 -17.32
CA ARG A 5 -6.29 0.73 -16.43
C ARG A 5 -5.10 -0.13 -15.94
N LYS A 6 -4.05 -0.24 -16.76
CA LYS A 6 -2.79 -0.92 -16.42
C LYS A 6 -2.05 -0.24 -15.27
N HIS A 7 -2.01 1.09 -15.22
CA HIS A 7 -1.31 1.83 -14.17
C HIS A 7 -2.06 1.74 -12.83
N ALA A 8 -3.40 1.76 -12.86
CA ALA A 8 -4.21 1.55 -11.66
C ALA A 8 -3.99 0.16 -11.03
N LEU A 9 -3.87 -0.88 -11.87
CA LEU A 9 -3.53 -2.24 -11.41
C LEU A 9 -2.12 -2.32 -10.81
N VAL A 10 -1.14 -1.67 -11.43
CA VAL A 10 0.24 -1.62 -10.89
C VAL A 10 0.27 -0.92 -9.53
N LEU A 11 -0.42 0.22 -9.38
CA LEU A 11 -0.52 0.92 -8.10
C LEU A 11 -1.18 0.07 -7.01
N LEU A 12 -2.24 -0.67 -7.35
CA LEU A 12 -2.88 -1.61 -6.43
C LEU A 12 -1.97 -2.78 -6.05
N ALA A 13 -1.25 -3.36 -7.02
CA ALA A 13 -0.32 -4.45 -6.77
C ALA A 13 0.84 -4.00 -5.86
N ILE A 14 1.40 -2.81 -6.12
CA ILE A 14 2.43 -2.21 -5.27
C ILE A 14 1.88 -1.98 -3.86
N ALA A 15 0.69 -1.39 -3.72
CA ALA A 15 0.08 -1.15 -2.42
C ALA A 15 -0.13 -2.47 -1.64
N ALA A 16 -0.67 -3.51 -2.30
CA ALA A 16 -0.85 -4.82 -1.68
C ALA A 16 0.47 -5.46 -1.26
N TRP A 17 1.49 -5.42 -2.13
CA TRP A 17 2.83 -5.91 -1.82
C TRP A 17 3.45 -5.18 -0.64
N ASN A 18 3.25 -3.86 -0.57
CA ASN A 18 3.72 -3.03 0.54
C ASN A 18 3.11 -3.51 1.87
N VAL A 19 1.78 -3.68 1.92
CA VAL A 19 1.07 -4.17 3.11
C VAL A 19 1.59 -5.53 3.55
N ILE A 20 1.73 -6.49 2.62
CA ILE A 20 2.24 -7.84 2.94
C ILE A 20 3.66 -7.77 3.53
N THR A 21 4.53 -6.96 2.94
CA THR A 21 5.92 -6.82 3.39
C THR A 21 5.97 -6.22 4.80
N TYR A 22 5.15 -5.20 5.06
CA TYR A 22 5.12 -4.56 6.37
C TYR A 22 4.47 -5.41 7.46
N LEU A 23 3.47 -6.24 7.14
CA LEU A 23 2.95 -7.25 8.07
C LEU A 23 4.03 -8.26 8.49
N ARG A 24 4.87 -8.71 7.55
CA ARG A 24 6.02 -9.57 7.87
C ARG A 24 7.05 -8.85 8.74
N PHE A 25 7.29 -7.57 8.48
CA PHE A 25 8.18 -6.75 9.31
C PHE A 25 7.64 -6.56 10.73
N ILE A 26 6.33 -6.32 10.90
CA ILE A 26 5.69 -6.26 12.22
C ILE A 26 5.91 -7.58 12.95
N LYS A 27 5.66 -8.72 12.30
CA LYS A 27 5.88 -10.03 12.91
C LYS A 27 7.33 -10.22 13.33
N ALA A 28 8.28 -9.91 12.45
CA ALA A 28 9.70 -9.98 12.78
C ALA A 28 10.07 -9.06 13.96
N LEU A 29 9.48 -7.87 14.03
CA LEU A 29 9.71 -6.91 15.12
C LEU A 29 9.19 -7.43 16.47
N VAL A 30 8.01 -8.05 16.48
CA VAL A 30 7.41 -8.69 17.67
C VAL A 30 8.24 -9.90 18.11
N ASP A 31 8.73 -10.70 17.17
CA ASP A 31 9.57 -11.87 17.45
C ASP A 31 11.01 -11.47 17.88
N THR A 32 11.36 -10.17 17.90
CA THR A 32 12.69 -9.69 18.31
C THR A 32 12.72 -9.36 19.81
N GLU A 33 13.58 -10.02 20.57
CA GLU A 33 13.86 -9.73 21.99
C GLU A 33 15.21 -8.99 22.17
N ASP A 34 15.39 -8.33 23.34
CA ASP A 34 16.64 -7.70 23.78
C ASP A 34 17.23 -6.62 22.85
N ARG A 35 16.36 -5.80 22.23
CA ARG A 35 16.80 -4.62 21.45
C ARG A 35 16.59 -3.31 22.22
N PRO A 36 17.43 -2.29 21.99
CA PRO A 36 17.24 -0.97 22.60
C PRO A 36 15.93 -0.34 22.12
N THR A 37 15.27 0.45 22.97
CA THR A 37 13.97 1.10 22.69
C THR A 37 13.94 1.86 21.37
N GLY A 38 15.05 2.54 21.01
CA GLY A 38 15.18 3.26 19.74
C GLY A 38 15.00 2.38 18.49
N TYR A 39 15.38 1.11 18.57
CA TYR A 39 15.16 0.13 17.49
C TYR A 39 13.66 -0.06 17.25
N TYR A 40 12.88 -0.32 18.30
CA TYR A 40 11.43 -0.53 18.18
C TYR A 40 10.71 0.74 17.71
N VAL A 41 11.09 1.91 18.21
CA VAL A 41 10.48 3.19 17.79
C VAL A 41 10.71 3.45 16.31
N ALA A 42 11.96 3.34 15.83
CA ALA A 42 12.29 3.60 14.43
C ALA A 42 11.54 2.65 13.48
N HIS A 43 11.52 1.35 13.79
CA HIS A 43 10.86 0.35 12.94
C HIS A 43 9.34 0.53 12.98
N THR A 44 8.75 0.82 14.13
CA THR A 44 7.31 1.05 14.26
C THR A 44 6.87 2.28 13.47
N VAL A 45 7.60 3.41 13.57
CA VAL A 45 7.31 4.62 12.79
C VAL A 45 7.43 4.35 11.30
N LEU A 46 8.50 3.66 10.89
CA LEU A 46 8.72 3.29 9.49
C LEU A 46 7.56 2.41 8.95
N ILE A 47 7.10 1.43 9.72
CA ILE A 47 5.94 0.59 9.39
C ILE A 47 4.68 1.45 9.22
N ILE A 48 4.35 2.30 10.19
CA ILE A 48 3.13 3.12 10.17
C ILE A 48 3.11 4.03 8.94
N VAL A 49 4.20 4.76 8.69
CA VAL A 49 4.28 5.70 7.56
C VAL A 49 4.09 4.98 6.23
N ASN A 50 4.71 3.82 6.05
CA ASN A 50 4.57 3.07 4.81
C ASN A 50 3.17 2.48 4.63
N LEU A 51 2.54 1.98 5.69
CA LEU A 51 1.15 1.51 5.63
C LEU A 51 0.19 2.65 5.28
N LEU A 52 0.42 3.87 5.79
CA LEU A 52 -0.37 5.05 5.41
C LEU A 52 -0.19 5.38 3.92
N ILE A 53 1.04 5.37 3.41
CA ILE A 53 1.31 5.59 1.98
C ILE A 53 0.62 4.52 1.13
N ALA A 54 0.73 3.25 1.51
CA ALA A 54 0.07 2.15 0.82
C ALA A 54 -1.46 2.30 0.82
N ALA A 55 -2.06 2.73 1.93
CA ALA A 55 -3.49 3.01 2.02
C ALA A 55 -3.91 4.17 1.10
N LEU A 56 -3.14 5.26 1.05
CA LEU A 56 -3.40 6.40 0.17
C LEU A 56 -3.32 5.99 -1.31
N LEU A 57 -2.22 5.32 -1.70
CA LEU A 57 -2.02 4.83 -3.06
C LEU A 57 -3.08 3.80 -3.46
N GLY A 58 -3.45 2.90 -2.54
CA GLY A 58 -4.52 1.93 -2.74
C GLY A 58 -5.87 2.61 -2.95
N THR A 59 -6.20 3.61 -2.14
CA THR A 59 -7.45 4.38 -2.27
C THR A 59 -7.51 5.10 -3.61
N TRP A 60 -6.41 5.72 -4.03
CA TRP A 60 -6.31 6.37 -5.34
C TRP A 60 -6.38 5.36 -6.50
N GLY A 61 -5.74 4.20 -6.37
CA GLY A 61 -5.80 3.10 -7.34
C GLY A 61 -7.22 2.56 -7.50
N VAL A 62 -7.96 2.35 -6.39
CA VAL A 62 -9.37 1.95 -6.43
C VAL A 62 -10.25 3.01 -7.09
N ARG A 63 -10.06 4.29 -6.74
CA ARG A 63 -10.83 5.39 -7.35
C ARG A 63 -10.56 5.48 -8.85
N ALA A 64 -9.30 5.39 -9.27
CA ALA A 64 -8.92 5.37 -10.68
C ALA A 64 -9.54 4.16 -11.41
N TYR A 65 -9.44 2.97 -10.84
CA TYR A 65 -10.02 1.74 -11.42
C TYR A 65 -11.54 1.84 -11.59
N LYS A 66 -12.26 2.37 -10.59
CA LYS A 66 -13.71 2.61 -10.68
C LYS A 66 -14.07 3.63 -11.75
N ALA A 67 -13.32 4.72 -11.86
CA ALA A 67 -13.51 5.72 -12.90
C ALA A 67 -13.29 5.14 -14.31
N SER A 68 -12.25 4.33 -14.49
CA SER A 68 -11.99 3.63 -15.76
C SER A 68 -13.12 2.67 -16.14
N LYS A 69 -13.68 1.94 -15.15
CA LYS A 69 -14.78 0.99 -15.38
C LYS A 69 -16.07 1.69 -15.82
N ALA A 70 -16.34 2.89 -15.28
CA ALA A 70 -17.52 3.68 -15.65
C ALA A 70 -17.48 4.15 -17.11
N THR A 71 -16.31 4.58 -17.59
CA THR A 71 -16.12 5.01 -19.00
C THR A 71 -16.23 3.86 -19.99
N GLN A 72 -15.87 2.64 -19.60
CA GLN A 72 -15.87 1.47 -20.48
C GLN A 72 -17.27 0.83 -20.65
N ASN A 73 -18.23 1.17 -19.78
CA ASN A 73 -19.57 0.57 -19.72
C ASN A 73 -20.66 1.45 -20.35
N SER A 74 -20.29 2.54 -21.03
CA SER A 74 -21.19 3.33 -21.87
C SER A 74 -21.24 2.69 -23.27
N PRO A 75 -22.34 2.03 -23.65
CA PRO A 75 -22.55 1.68 -25.04
C PRO A 75 -22.80 2.98 -25.80
N VAL A 76 -21.98 3.25 -26.82
CA VAL A 76 -22.38 4.10 -27.95
C VAL A 76 -23.34 3.33 -28.84
#